data_AF-Q2YCU7-F1
#
_entry.id   AF-Q2YCU7-F1
#
_cell.length_a   1.000
_cell.length_b   1.000
_cell.length_c   1.000
_cell.angle_alpha   90.00
_cell.angle_beta   90.00
_cell.angle_gamma   90.00
#
_symmetry.space_group_name_H-M   'P 1'
#
loop_
_entity.id
_entity.type
_entity.pdbx_description
1 polymer ?
#
loop_
_entity_poly.entity_id
_entity_poly.type
_entity_poly.pdbx_seq_one_letter_code
_entity_poly.pdbx_strand_id
1 'polypeptide(L)'
;MYLKSLFAIILLLMMSGCASIYQTKQILGSEDEKVGITRQYYLPRGLVSISGTVDEKKEVSVTVESKLVPDEKAKKLYLVPHHSWWYDDNFVVETTKDGLLTSVTTKSTYKGIEIAEQIGAFAGAVAKIVPLAELKEKEKEKEEEEEKTCVPALAIPFTVHVDIDPYNKNDLQLKELNANCFFLEIGEDDRLKDWEDALKQKFDQAKKQMEKEKKFKQVEEQTDKTETPGIPGIVYRDPFNLLIKIEYKGKGDDVERKLYSFWVTIPDRKTVRSAPVNRGVFVTRQHDYTFSNGMLTKSTLDYPSEIYGLITTPLSLLNGVAQAITGRFDTAKESAANEAAYLDARRQLLEARKNLEDMKK
;
A
#
# COMPACT_ATOMS: atom_id res chain seq x y z
N MET A 1 -13.72 -22.42 41.08
CA MET A 1 -14.06 -22.61 39.64
C MET A 1 -13.96 -21.31 38.84
N TYR A 2 -14.46 -20.18 39.34
CA TYR A 2 -14.53 -18.91 38.59
C TYR A 2 -13.19 -18.30 38.14
N LEU A 3 -12.09 -18.50 38.86
CA LEU A 3 -10.79 -17.90 38.50
C LEU A 3 -10.23 -18.44 37.16
N LYS A 4 -10.45 -19.72 36.85
CA LYS A 4 -10.01 -20.33 35.58
C LYS A 4 -10.81 -19.80 34.39
N SER A 5 -12.12 -19.67 34.55
CA SER A 5 -13.00 -19.09 33.53
C SER A 5 -12.71 -17.61 33.31
N LEU A 6 -12.43 -16.85 34.37
CA LEU A 6 -12.04 -15.45 34.27
C LEU A 6 -10.73 -15.27 33.49
N PHE A 7 -9.72 -16.11 33.78
CA PHE A 7 -8.44 -16.06 33.07
C PHE A 7 -8.60 -16.40 31.57
N ALA A 8 -9.42 -17.41 31.25
CA ALA A 8 -9.71 -17.76 29.85
C ALA A 8 -10.45 -16.63 29.10
N ILE A 9 -11.39 -15.94 29.76
CA ILE A 9 -12.12 -14.80 29.16
C ILE A 9 -11.18 -13.60 28.96
N ILE A 10 -10.32 -13.29 29.93
CA ILE A 10 -9.33 -12.22 29.80
C ILE A 10 -8.35 -12.54 28.66
N LEU A 11 -7.88 -13.77 28.56
CA LEU A 11 -7.03 -14.22 27.46
C LEU A 11 -7.74 -14.08 26.10
N LEU A 12 -9.02 -14.50 26.02
CA LEU A 12 -9.83 -14.37 24.80
C LEU A 12 -10.06 -12.90 24.40
N LEU A 13 -10.30 -12.01 25.37
CA LEU A 13 -10.47 -10.57 25.15
C LEU A 13 -9.16 -9.89 24.75
N MET A 14 -8.01 -10.35 25.25
CA MET A 14 -6.70 -9.85 24.80
C MET A 14 -6.37 -10.28 23.36
N MET A 15 -6.98 -11.37 22.88
CA MET A 15 -6.77 -11.90 21.52
C MET A 15 -7.71 -11.32 20.46
N SER A 16 -8.81 -10.66 20.85
CA SER A 16 -9.76 -10.08 19.89
C SER A 16 -9.34 -8.71 19.33
N GLY A 17 -8.18 -8.19 19.75
CA GLY A 17 -7.60 -6.97 19.18
C GLY A 17 -7.01 -7.21 17.80
N CYS A 18 -7.84 -7.20 16.75
CA CYS A 18 -7.40 -7.03 15.36
C CYS A 18 -6.85 -5.61 15.17
N ALA A 19 -5.70 -5.31 15.77
CA ALA A 19 -5.03 -4.03 15.60
C ALA A 19 -4.22 -4.06 14.30
N SER A 20 -4.45 -3.06 13.45
CA SER A 20 -3.58 -2.76 12.31
C SER A 20 -2.15 -2.66 12.79
N ILE A 21 -1.21 -3.25 12.06
CA ILE A 21 0.23 -3.17 12.35
C ILE A 21 0.70 -1.73 12.25
N TYR A 22 0.10 -0.96 11.33
CA TYR A 22 0.47 0.42 11.06
C TYR A 22 -0.73 1.36 11.08
N GLN A 23 -0.48 2.59 11.48
CA GLN A 23 -1.40 3.70 11.28
C GLN A 23 -0.69 4.82 10.52
N THR A 24 -1.35 5.36 9.51
CA THR A 24 -0.93 6.58 8.86
C THR A 24 -1.40 7.77 9.71
N LYS A 25 -0.47 8.62 10.12
CA LYS A 25 -0.77 9.90 10.78
C LYS A 25 -0.32 11.08 9.92
N GLN A 26 -1.09 12.16 9.99
CA GLN A 26 -0.69 13.46 9.47
C GLN A 26 -0.24 14.30 10.66
N ILE A 27 1.05 14.68 10.71
CA ILE A 27 1.57 15.52 11.79
C ILE A 27 1.40 16.98 11.37
N LEU A 28 0.81 17.77 12.26
CA LEU A 28 0.58 19.20 12.07
C LEU A 28 1.63 19.99 12.85
N GLY A 29 2.80 20.25 12.28
CA GLY A 29 3.79 21.17 12.85
C GLY A 29 5.21 20.59 12.97
N SER A 30 6.05 21.25 13.77
CA SER A 30 7.48 20.94 13.96
C SER A 30 7.75 19.75 14.90
N GLU A 31 6.76 18.90 15.17
CA GLU A 31 6.93 17.70 16.01
C GLU A 31 7.55 16.52 15.26
N ASP A 32 7.96 16.73 14.00
CA ASP A 32 8.68 15.77 13.14
C ASP A 32 9.87 15.10 13.86
N GLU A 33 10.46 15.76 14.87
CA GLU A 33 11.66 15.29 15.57
C GLU A 33 11.40 14.23 16.67
N LYS A 34 10.17 14.09 17.18
CA LYS A 34 9.86 13.17 18.30
C LYS A 34 9.23 11.85 17.88
N VAL A 35 8.77 11.72 16.64
CA VAL A 35 8.10 10.50 16.18
C VAL A 35 9.15 9.52 15.68
N GLY A 36 9.76 8.81 16.62
CA GLY A 36 10.87 7.88 16.40
C GLY A 36 10.71 7.02 15.16
N ILE A 37 11.76 7.01 14.32
CA ILE A 37 11.96 6.18 13.11
C ILE A 37 10.66 5.84 12.36
N THR A 38 9.89 6.87 11.99
CA THR A 38 8.76 6.69 11.06
C THR A 38 9.22 7.03 9.65
N ARG A 39 8.79 6.22 8.68
CA ARG A 39 9.03 6.51 7.26
C ARG A 39 7.99 7.56 6.84
N GLN A 40 8.48 8.72 6.43
CA GLN A 40 7.66 9.79 5.87
C GLN A 40 7.38 9.53 4.38
N TYR A 41 6.20 9.89 3.92
CA TYR A 41 5.85 9.86 2.50
C TYR A 41 4.80 10.92 2.15
N TYR A 42 4.61 11.16 0.86
CA TYR A 42 3.57 12.04 0.34
C TYR A 42 2.56 11.27 -0.50
N LEU A 43 1.32 11.76 -0.51
CA LEU A 43 0.34 11.35 -1.52
C LEU A 43 0.73 11.93 -2.88
N PRO A 44 0.58 11.18 -3.97
CA PRO A 44 0.91 11.68 -5.30
C PRO A 44 -0.14 12.67 -5.78
N ARG A 45 0.30 13.65 -6.57
CA ARG A 45 -0.52 14.55 -7.38
C ARG A 45 -0.11 14.38 -8.83
N GLY A 46 -1.10 14.28 -9.72
CA GLY A 46 -0.86 14.20 -11.16
C GLY A 46 -0.81 15.58 -11.79
N LEU A 47 0.23 15.82 -12.56
CA LEU A 47 0.34 16.88 -13.53
C LEU A 47 0.21 16.25 -14.92
N VAL A 48 -0.38 16.99 -15.84
CA VAL A 48 -0.44 16.60 -17.25
C VAL A 48 0.54 17.47 -18.01
N SER A 49 1.56 16.86 -18.59
CA SER A 49 2.54 17.51 -19.45
C SER A 49 2.10 17.36 -20.90
N ILE A 50 1.68 18.46 -21.51
CA ILE A 50 1.33 18.50 -22.93
C ILE A 50 2.51 19.08 -23.69
N SER A 51 3.00 18.34 -24.69
CA SER A 51 4.01 18.80 -25.62
C SER A 51 3.48 18.73 -27.05
N GLY A 52 3.79 19.76 -27.84
CA GLY A 52 3.42 19.82 -29.24
C GLY A 52 4.57 20.32 -30.08
N THR A 53 4.78 19.72 -31.24
CA THR A 53 5.75 20.18 -32.25
C THR A 53 5.07 20.27 -33.60
N VAL A 54 5.47 21.27 -34.39
CA VAL A 54 5.05 21.42 -35.78
C VAL A 54 6.28 21.15 -36.65
N ASP A 55 6.18 20.16 -37.53
CA ASP A 55 7.30 19.82 -38.42
C ASP A 55 7.40 20.80 -39.61
N GLU A 56 8.44 20.64 -40.44
CA GLU A 56 8.65 21.45 -41.65
C GLU A 56 7.50 21.32 -42.68
N LYS A 57 6.74 20.22 -42.62
CA LYS A 57 5.57 19.95 -43.48
C LYS A 57 4.27 20.54 -42.92
N LYS A 58 4.34 21.26 -41.79
CA LYS A 58 3.20 21.80 -41.04
C LYS A 58 2.30 20.70 -40.46
N GLU A 59 2.82 19.49 -40.30
CA GLU A 59 2.18 18.43 -39.54
C GLU A 59 2.40 18.67 -38.05
N VAL A 60 1.32 18.59 -37.28
CA VAL A 60 1.33 18.82 -35.84
C VAL A 60 1.36 17.47 -35.14
N SER A 61 2.40 17.22 -34.35
CA SER A 61 2.47 16.08 -33.44
C SER A 61 2.28 16.57 -32.01
N VAL A 62 1.35 15.94 -31.30
CA VAL A 62 1.02 16.25 -29.91
C VAL A 62 1.28 15.01 -29.07
N THR A 63 2.00 15.18 -27.98
CA THR A 63 2.30 14.13 -27.00
C THR A 63 1.81 14.61 -25.64
N VAL A 64 1.07 13.74 -24.95
CA VAL A 64 0.51 14.03 -23.64
C VAL A 64 0.98 12.95 -22.67
N GLU A 65 1.64 13.37 -21.60
CA GLU A 65 2.19 12.47 -20.58
C GLU A 65 1.68 12.88 -19.20
N SER A 66 1.47 11.92 -18.30
CA SER A 66 1.28 12.22 -16.88
C SER A 66 2.62 12.26 -16.15
N LYS A 67 2.78 13.31 -15.33
CA LYS A 67 3.90 13.46 -14.41
C LYS A 67 3.36 13.43 -12.98
N LEU A 68 3.92 12.55 -12.16
CA LEU A 68 3.47 12.35 -10.79
C LEU A 68 4.46 13.04 -9.84
N VAL A 69 3.94 13.93 -9.00
CA VAL A 69 4.74 14.73 -8.05
C VAL A 69 4.15 14.63 -6.64
N PRO A 70 4.93 14.84 -5.58
CA PRO A 70 4.40 14.93 -4.22
C PRO A 70 3.31 16.00 -4.06
N ASP A 71 2.20 15.67 -3.40
CA ASP A 71 1.17 16.65 -3.00
C ASP A 71 1.56 17.30 -1.67
N GLU A 72 2.41 18.33 -1.73
CA GLU A 72 2.82 19.08 -0.54
C GLU A 72 1.63 19.71 0.21
N LYS A 73 0.52 19.99 -0.48
CA LYS A 73 -0.69 20.54 0.14
C LYS A 73 -1.41 19.50 1.00
N ALA A 74 -1.27 18.21 0.67
CA ALA A 74 -1.79 17.11 1.49
C ALA A 74 -0.96 16.88 2.77
N LYS A 75 0.15 17.61 2.94
CA LYS A 75 1.15 17.46 4.01
C LYS A 75 1.81 16.09 4.01
N LYS A 76 2.89 15.98 4.78
CA LYS A 76 3.61 14.72 4.99
C LYS A 76 2.75 13.74 5.77
N LEU A 77 2.84 12.47 5.38
CA LEU A 77 2.23 11.35 6.08
C LEU A 77 3.32 10.50 6.72
N TYR A 78 3.02 9.96 7.89
CA TYR A 78 3.92 9.15 8.68
C TYR A 78 3.30 7.78 8.93
N LEU A 79 4.05 6.72 8.61
CA LEU A 79 3.67 5.36 8.95
C LEU A 79 4.18 5.04 10.36
N VAL A 80 3.25 4.95 11.31
CA VAL A 80 3.53 4.70 12.71
C VAL A 80 3.31 3.20 13.01
N PRO A 81 4.36 2.45 13.39
CA PRO A 81 4.20 1.06 13.83
C PRO A 81 3.43 1.01 15.14
N HIS A 82 2.53 0.03 15.25
CA HIS A 82 1.87 -0.32 16.50
C HIS A 82 2.51 -1.59 17.04
N HIS A 83 3.46 -1.50 17.96
CA HIS A 83 4.16 -2.68 18.46
C HIS A 83 3.23 -3.70 19.13
N SER A 84 3.51 -4.98 18.93
CA SER A 84 2.89 -6.08 19.67
C SER A 84 3.95 -7.05 20.14
N TRP A 85 3.96 -7.32 21.43
CA TRP A 85 4.77 -8.35 22.09
C TRP A 85 4.57 -9.78 21.59
N TRP A 86 3.46 -10.11 20.93
CA TRP A 86 3.17 -11.46 20.42
C TRP A 86 3.65 -11.73 19.00
N TYR A 87 4.14 -10.70 18.31
CA TYR A 87 4.47 -10.77 16.90
C TYR A 87 5.87 -10.21 16.63
N ASP A 88 6.55 -10.81 15.65
CA ASP A 88 7.66 -10.17 14.96
C ASP A 88 7.13 -9.50 13.71
N ASP A 89 7.08 -8.16 13.71
CA ASP A 89 6.64 -7.41 12.56
C ASP A 89 7.86 -6.84 11.83
N ASN A 90 8.16 -7.39 10.65
CA ASN A 90 9.11 -6.81 9.72
C ASN A 90 8.36 -5.92 8.72
N PHE A 91 8.92 -4.74 8.47
CA PHE A 91 8.31 -3.74 7.62
C PHE A 91 9.35 -3.00 6.81
N VAL A 92 9.17 -3.07 5.50
CA VAL A 92 10.02 -2.42 4.53
C VAL A 92 9.15 -1.45 3.74
N VAL A 93 9.50 -0.17 3.81
CA VAL A 93 8.87 0.88 3.02
C VAL A 93 9.94 1.50 2.16
N GLU A 94 9.67 1.56 0.87
CA GLU A 94 10.53 2.21 -0.09
C GLU A 94 9.81 3.42 -0.68
N THR A 95 10.57 4.49 -0.85
CA THR A 95 10.10 5.73 -1.46
C THR A 95 11.03 6.18 -2.57
N THR A 96 10.52 6.93 -3.52
CA THR A 96 11.33 7.69 -4.48
C THR A 96 12.14 8.77 -3.76
N LYS A 97 13.09 9.40 -4.47
CA LYS A 97 13.84 10.57 -3.98
C LYS A 97 12.92 11.73 -3.57
N ASP A 98 11.75 11.84 -4.22
CA ASP A 98 10.74 12.86 -3.94
C ASP A 98 9.79 12.48 -2.79
N GLY A 99 9.94 11.28 -2.20
CA GLY A 99 9.12 10.82 -1.09
C GLY A 99 7.76 10.21 -1.49
N LEU A 100 7.60 9.76 -2.73
CA LEU A 100 6.43 8.98 -3.16
C LEU A 100 6.65 7.50 -2.86
N LEU A 101 5.63 6.79 -2.39
CA LEU A 101 5.75 5.34 -2.14
C LEU A 101 6.03 4.56 -3.44
N THR A 102 6.94 3.58 -3.36
CA THR A 102 7.22 2.60 -4.43
C THR A 102 6.86 1.19 -4.02
N SER A 103 7.17 0.80 -2.78
CA SER A 103 6.79 -0.50 -2.24
C SER A 103 6.54 -0.42 -0.74
N VAL A 104 5.60 -1.23 -0.28
CA VAL A 104 5.41 -1.50 1.14
C VAL A 104 5.24 -3.00 1.33
N THR A 105 6.24 -3.62 1.94
CA THR A 105 6.23 -5.04 2.30
C THR A 105 6.14 -5.17 3.80
N THR A 106 5.17 -5.96 4.26
CA THR A 106 4.94 -6.21 5.68
C THR A 106 4.94 -7.71 5.90
N LYS A 107 5.65 -8.18 6.91
CA LYS A 107 5.63 -9.58 7.34
C LYS A 107 5.46 -9.62 8.84
N SER A 108 4.31 -10.12 9.29
CA SER A 108 3.99 -10.30 10.71
C SER A 108 4.06 -11.79 11.01
N THR A 109 5.02 -12.21 11.81
CA THR A 109 5.19 -13.60 12.25
C THR A 109 4.74 -13.77 13.70
N TYR A 110 3.92 -14.77 13.97
CA TYR A 110 3.42 -15.03 15.33
C TYR A 110 4.48 -15.75 16.18
N LYS A 111 4.80 -15.20 17.36
CA LYS A 111 5.85 -15.75 18.25
C LYS A 111 5.35 -16.75 19.28
N GLY A 112 4.05 -17.04 19.36
CA GLY A 112 3.54 -17.83 20.49
C GLY A 112 4.10 -19.24 20.60
N ILE A 113 4.55 -19.86 19.51
CA ILE A 113 5.21 -21.18 19.55
C ILE A 113 6.59 -21.03 20.22
N GLU A 114 7.40 -20.08 19.78
CA GLU A 114 8.71 -19.80 20.38
C GLU A 114 8.59 -19.36 21.84
N ILE A 115 7.58 -18.57 22.20
CA ILE A 115 7.33 -18.16 23.59
C ILE A 115 6.95 -19.37 24.44
N ALA A 116 6.14 -20.30 23.93
CA ALA A 116 5.81 -21.54 24.64
C ALA A 116 7.05 -22.43 24.84
N GLU A 117 7.90 -22.55 23.81
CA GLU A 117 9.17 -23.26 23.89
C GLU A 117 10.15 -22.59 24.86
N GLN A 118 10.23 -21.25 24.87
CA GLN A 118 11.05 -20.49 25.80
C GLN A 118 10.55 -20.58 27.24
N ILE A 119 9.24 -20.62 27.49
CA ILE A 119 8.69 -20.86 28.84
C ILE A 119 9.02 -22.29 29.30
N GLY A 120 8.92 -23.28 28.40
CA GLY A 120 9.35 -24.67 28.67
C GLY A 120 10.86 -24.78 28.90
N ALA A 121 11.66 -24.03 28.14
CA ALA A 121 13.10 -23.95 28.29
C ALA A 121 13.52 -23.15 29.53
N PHE A 122 12.78 -22.13 29.97
CA PHE A 122 13.03 -21.42 31.23
C PHE A 122 12.84 -22.34 32.46
N ALA A 123 11.98 -23.35 32.35
CA ALA A 123 11.89 -24.41 33.36
C ALA A 123 13.09 -25.38 33.33
N GLY A 124 13.83 -25.45 32.21
CA GLY A 124 14.99 -26.34 32.03
C GLY A 124 16.37 -25.66 31.99
N ALA A 125 16.45 -24.35 31.82
CA ALA A 125 17.67 -23.62 31.44
C ALA A 125 17.94 -22.40 32.33
N VAL A 126 17.95 -22.62 33.66
CA VAL A 126 18.77 -21.81 34.59
C VAL A 126 20.27 -22.10 34.41
N ALA A 127 20.67 -22.95 33.45
CA ALA A 127 22.05 -23.31 33.20
C ALA A 127 22.49 -22.91 31.79
N LYS A 128 23.32 -21.87 31.72
CA LYS A 128 24.29 -21.48 30.68
C LYS A 128 23.93 -20.24 29.86
N ILE A 129 24.58 -19.14 30.22
CA ILE A 129 24.72 -17.91 29.45
C ILE A 129 26.09 -17.95 28.75
N VAL A 130 26.14 -17.60 27.46
CA VAL A 130 27.36 -17.30 26.69
C VAL A 130 27.10 -16.03 25.85
N PRO A 131 28.08 -15.13 25.65
CA PRO A 131 27.85 -13.77 25.13
C PRO A 131 27.89 -13.65 23.60
N LEU A 132 27.13 -12.68 23.08
CA LEU A 132 27.03 -12.25 21.68
C LEU A 132 28.25 -11.44 21.22
N ALA A 133 28.65 -11.61 19.96
CA ALA A 133 29.64 -10.77 19.27
C ALA A 133 29.07 -10.14 17.98
N GLU A 134 29.22 -8.81 17.92
CA GLU A 134 29.28 -7.81 16.85
C GLU A 134 28.79 -8.09 15.41
N LEU A 135 27.90 -7.20 14.94
CA LEU A 135 27.59 -6.94 13.53
C LEU A 135 28.51 -5.85 12.97
N LYS A 136 28.96 -5.99 11.71
CA LYS A 136 29.62 -4.92 10.94
C LYS A 136 28.79 -4.52 9.73
N GLU A 137 28.58 -3.21 9.60
CA GLU A 137 28.06 -2.49 8.45
C GLU A 137 29.04 -2.48 7.26
N LYS A 138 28.48 -2.33 6.04
CA LYS A 138 29.14 -1.61 4.93
C LYS A 138 28.10 -0.93 4.04
N GLU A 139 28.17 0.40 3.98
CA GLU A 139 27.66 1.25 2.90
C GLU A 139 28.59 1.20 1.67
N LYS A 140 28.04 1.53 0.49
CA LYS A 140 28.76 2.25 -0.57
C LYS A 140 27.79 2.86 -1.60
N GLU A 141 27.91 4.18 -1.75
CA GLU A 141 27.41 5.00 -2.85
C GLU A 141 28.21 4.76 -4.15
N LYS A 142 27.58 5.09 -5.29
CA LYS A 142 28.23 5.79 -6.41
C LYS A 142 27.19 6.43 -7.35
N GLU A 143 27.34 7.74 -7.53
CA GLU A 143 26.78 8.54 -8.63
C GLU A 143 27.63 8.39 -9.89
N GLU A 144 26.99 8.51 -11.06
CA GLU A 144 27.63 8.87 -12.32
C GLU A 144 26.69 9.82 -13.10
N GLU A 145 27.22 11.00 -13.43
CA GLU A 145 26.68 11.99 -14.37
C GLU A 145 27.09 11.59 -15.80
N GLU A 146 26.22 11.86 -16.79
CA GLU A 146 26.65 11.95 -18.20
C GLU A 146 26.08 13.18 -18.91
N GLU A 147 26.97 13.76 -19.72
CA GLU A 147 26.91 15.02 -20.47
C GLU A 147 25.87 15.05 -21.59
N LYS A 148 25.32 16.25 -21.83
CA LYS A 148 24.49 16.58 -23.00
C LYS A 148 25.33 17.13 -24.15
N THR A 149 25.19 16.53 -25.32
CA THR A 149 25.65 17.10 -26.60
C THR A 149 24.57 17.96 -27.27
N CYS A 150 24.95 19.16 -27.74
CA CYS A 150 24.08 20.04 -28.51
C CYS A 150 24.09 19.69 -30.02
N VAL A 151 22.91 19.67 -30.63
CA VAL A 151 22.66 19.46 -32.07
C VAL A 151 22.37 20.83 -32.72
N PRO A 152 22.82 21.09 -33.97
CA PRO A 152 22.80 22.41 -34.58
C PRO A 152 21.41 22.90 -35.02
N ALA A 153 21.33 24.22 -35.17
CA ALA A 153 20.16 25.03 -35.45
C ALA A 153 19.52 24.75 -36.83
N LEU A 154 18.21 24.51 -36.82
CA LEU A 154 17.32 24.48 -38.00
C LEU A 154 16.00 25.19 -37.67
N ALA A 155 15.36 25.72 -38.72
CA ALA A 155 14.22 26.64 -38.75
C ALA A 155 13.12 26.29 -37.74
N ILE A 156 13.01 27.09 -36.67
CA ILE A 156 12.65 26.62 -35.33
C ILE A 156 11.22 26.05 -35.26
N PRO A 157 11.06 24.70 -35.21
CA PRO A 157 9.88 24.12 -34.59
C PRO A 157 9.85 24.60 -33.14
N PHE A 158 8.74 25.19 -32.70
CA PHE A 158 8.59 25.53 -31.29
C PHE A 158 7.99 24.33 -30.57
N THR A 159 8.58 23.96 -29.44
CA THR A 159 7.99 22.99 -28.52
C THR A 159 7.28 23.76 -27.42
N VAL A 160 5.96 23.62 -27.33
CA VAL A 160 5.21 24.14 -26.19
C VAL A 160 5.19 23.05 -25.13
N HIS A 161 5.69 23.32 -23.94
CA HIS A 161 5.56 22.42 -22.78
C HIS A 161 4.70 23.10 -21.73
N VAL A 162 3.60 22.46 -21.34
CA VAL A 162 2.73 22.95 -20.27
C VAL A 162 2.43 21.83 -19.31
N ASP A 163 2.75 22.04 -18.04
CA ASP A 163 2.34 21.19 -16.94
C ASP A 163 1.05 21.78 -16.33
N ILE A 164 -0.04 21.02 -16.40
CA ILE A 164 -1.36 21.44 -15.91
C ILE A 164 -1.75 20.56 -14.72
N ASP A 165 -2.09 21.17 -13.58
CA ASP A 165 -2.78 20.49 -12.49
C ASP A 165 -4.29 20.52 -12.76
N PRO A 166 -4.94 19.38 -13.11
CA PRO A 166 -6.36 19.35 -13.45
C PRO A 166 -7.27 19.68 -12.26
N TYR A 167 -6.73 19.69 -11.03
CA TYR A 167 -7.47 20.08 -9.82
C TYR A 167 -7.25 21.54 -9.43
N ASN A 168 -6.39 22.27 -10.13
CA ASN A 168 -6.17 23.69 -9.91
C ASN A 168 -7.01 24.53 -10.88
N LYS A 169 -7.99 25.26 -10.33
CA LYS A 169 -8.87 26.13 -11.14
C LYS A 169 -8.11 27.19 -11.93
N ASN A 170 -6.98 27.69 -11.41
CA ASN A 170 -6.18 28.70 -12.09
C ASN A 170 -5.47 28.09 -13.31
N ASP A 171 -5.04 26.83 -13.23
CA ASP A 171 -4.35 26.15 -14.33
C ASP A 171 -5.36 25.74 -15.42
N LEU A 172 -6.60 25.45 -15.05
CA LEU A 172 -7.70 25.26 -16.00
C LEU A 172 -8.16 26.56 -16.67
N GLN A 173 -7.89 27.72 -16.06
CA GLN A 173 -8.18 29.03 -16.66
C GLN A 173 -7.11 29.47 -17.68
N LEU A 174 -5.96 28.80 -17.74
CA LEU A 174 -5.02 28.88 -18.88
C LEU A 174 -5.56 28.24 -20.17
N LYS A 175 -6.89 28.02 -20.25
CA LYS A 175 -7.66 27.49 -21.39
C LYS A 175 -7.41 28.19 -22.73
N GLU A 176 -6.77 29.36 -22.70
CA GLU A 176 -6.20 29.98 -23.88
C GLU A 176 -4.67 29.95 -23.76
N LEU A 177 -4.06 28.86 -24.22
CA LEU A 177 -2.69 28.91 -24.74
C LEU A 177 -2.72 29.82 -25.97
N ASN A 178 -2.81 31.12 -25.73
CA ASN A 178 -2.89 32.18 -26.74
C ASN A 178 -1.60 32.29 -27.57
N ALA A 179 -0.62 31.44 -27.29
CA ALA A 179 0.46 31.14 -28.21
C ALA A 179 0.01 30.01 -29.17
N ASN A 180 -0.45 30.38 -30.38
CA ASN A 180 -0.45 29.51 -31.57
C ASN A 180 -1.65 28.58 -31.83
N CYS A 181 -2.89 29.05 -31.63
CA CYS A 181 -4.11 28.43 -32.19
C CYS A 181 -4.51 27.03 -31.68
N PHE A 182 -4.10 26.68 -30.45
CA PHE A 182 -4.54 25.46 -29.77
C PHE A 182 -5.65 25.78 -28.76
N PHE A 183 -6.71 24.99 -28.79
CA PHE A 183 -7.76 24.97 -27.77
C PHE A 183 -7.65 23.68 -26.98
N LEU A 184 -7.57 23.80 -25.66
CA LEU A 184 -7.49 22.68 -24.75
C LEU A 184 -8.81 22.51 -24.02
N GLU A 185 -9.46 21.37 -24.23
CA GLU A 185 -10.61 20.94 -23.43
C GLU A 185 -10.20 19.74 -22.57
N ILE A 186 -10.14 19.99 -21.27
CA ILE A 186 -10.01 18.93 -20.26
C ILE A 186 -11.41 18.63 -19.75
N GLY A 187 -11.85 17.39 -19.94
CA GLY A 187 -13.15 16.90 -19.47
C GLY A 187 -13.00 15.58 -18.71
N GLU A 188 -13.83 15.41 -17.69
CA GLU A 188 -14.20 14.06 -17.23
C GLU A 188 -15.14 13.48 -18.31
N ASP A 189 -15.05 12.17 -18.65
CA ASP A 189 -15.85 11.48 -19.68
C ASP A 189 -17.29 12.03 -19.74
N ASP A 190 -17.85 12.36 -20.92
CA ASP A 190 -19.14 13.07 -21.06
C ASP A 190 -20.32 12.36 -20.34
N ARG A 191 -20.18 11.07 -20.00
CA ARG A 191 -21.09 10.33 -19.10
C ARG A 191 -21.14 10.88 -17.67
N LEU A 192 -20.13 11.62 -17.24
CA LEU A 192 -20.07 12.30 -15.95
C LEU A 192 -20.87 13.59 -15.93
N LYS A 193 -21.11 14.29 -17.05
CA LYS A 193 -21.92 15.52 -17.04
C LYS A 193 -23.36 15.26 -16.58
N ASP A 194 -23.97 14.22 -17.14
CA ASP A 194 -25.31 13.77 -16.74
C ASP A 194 -25.34 13.29 -15.27
N TRP A 195 -24.24 12.68 -14.81
CA TRP A 195 -24.09 12.24 -13.43
C TRP A 195 -23.81 13.40 -12.46
N GLU A 196 -23.07 14.43 -12.88
CA GLU A 196 -22.76 15.65 -12.12
C GLU A 196 -24.02 16.48 -11.91
N ASP A 197 -24.87 16.61 -12.92
CA ASP A 197 -26.16 17.30 -12.79
C ASP A 197 -27.12 16.51 -11.89
N ALA A 198 -27.15 15.18 -12.02
CA ALA A 198 -27.88 14.32 -11.09
C ALA A 198 -27.34 14.38 -9.65
N LEU A 199 -26.02 14.50 -9.48
CA LEU A 199 -25.37 14.68 -8.18
C LEU A 199 -25.64 16.05 -7.59
N LYS A 200 -25.55 17.14 -8.36
CA LYS A 200 -25.88 18.50 -7.91
C LYS A 200 -27.30 18.54 -7.38
N GLN A 201 -28.24 17.93 -8.09
CA GLN A 201 -29.63 17.84 -7.64
C GLN A 201 -29.75 17.10 -6.30
N LYS A 202 -29.04 15.97 -6.12
CA LYS A 202 -29.01 15.22 -4.86
C LYS A 202 -28.31 15.99 -3.73
N PHE A 203 -27.24 16.71 -4.04
CA PHE A 203 -26.52 17.56 -3.09
C PHE A 203 -27.37 18.75 -2.64
N ASP A 204 -28.10 19.39 -3.53
CA ASP A 204 -29.03 20.48 -3.18
C ASP A 204 -30.17 19.99 -2.29
N GLN A 205 -30.65 18.76 -2.53
CA GLN A 205 -31.63 18.11 -1.65
C GLN A 205 -31.03 17.78 -0.27
N ALA A 206 -29.84 17.20 -0.24
CA ALA A 206 -29.14 16.88 1.00
C ALA A 206 -28.75 18.14 1.80
N LYS A 207 -28.36 19.22 1.12
CA LYS A 207 -28.06 20.52 1.75
C LYS A 207 -29.30 21.13 2.37
N LYS A 208 -30.47 21.06 1.71
CA LYS A 208 -31.75 21.46 2.29
C LYS A 208 -32.12 20.62 3.52
N GLN A 209 -31.80 19.33 3.53
CA GLN A 209 -31.99 18.46 4.70
C GLN A 209 -31.01 18.82 5.83
N MET A 210 -29.73 19.02 5.53
CA MET A 210 -28.72 19.40 6.51
C MET A 210 -28.90 20.82 7.04
N GLU A 211 -29.41 21.78 6.27
CA GLU A 211 -29.79 23.11 6.78
C GLU A 211 -31.00 23.03 7.73
N LYS A 212 -31.89 22.05 7.52
CA LYS A 212 -32.97 21.71 8.45
C LYS A 212 -32.43 21.09 9.75
N GLU A 213 -31.35 20.31 9.68
CA GLU A 213 -30.68 19.68 10.83
C GLU A 213 -29.66 20.59 11.52
N LYS A 214 -29.02 21.54 10.82
CA LYS A 214 -28.08 22.53 11.38
C LYS A 214 -28.77 23.49 12.34
N LYS A 215 -30.09 23.70 12.22
CA LYS A 215 -30.88 24.39 13.26
C LYS A 215 -30.95 23.64 14.59
N PHE A 216 -30.47 22.39 14.66
CA PHE A 216 -30.49 21.55 15.86
C PHE A 216 -29.10 21.38 16.52
N LYS A 217 -28.02 21.89 15.93
CA LYS A 217 -26.64 21.68 16.44
C LYS A 217 -25.79 22.95 16.40
N GLN A 218 -26.28 24.02 17.02
CA GLN A 218 -25.42 25.11 17.52
C GLN A 218 -25.11 24.88 19.00
N VAL A 219 -24.44 23.77 19.31
CA VAL A 219 -23.68 23.55 20.55
C VAL A 219 -22.49 22.69 20.13
N GLU A 220 -21.30 23.02 20.64
CA GLU A 220 -19.98 22.45 20.32
C GLU A 220 -19.30 23.00 19.08
N GLU A 221 -18.78 24.22 19.20
CA GLU A 221 -17.53 24.56 18.53
C GLU A 221 -16.63 25.30 19.52
N GLN A 222 -15.97 24.52 20.37
CA GLN A 222 -14.75 24.90 21.06
C GLN A 222 -14.13 23.64 21.67
N THR A 223 -13.31 22.93 20.89
CA THR A 223 -12.23 22.15 21.47
C THR A 223 -10.94 22.40 20.70
N ASP A 224 -9.96 22.74 21.51
CA ASP A 224 -8.60 23.08 21.20
C ASP A 224 -7.88 21.89 20.53
N LYS A 225 -6.97 22.23 19.62
CA LYS A 225 -5.96 21.41 18.92
C LYS A 225 -5.80 19.97 19.45
N THR A 226 -6.57 19.03 18.92
CA THR A 226 -6.39 17.59 19.16
C THR A 226 -5.86 16.92 17.90
N GLU A 227 -4.83 16.10 18.07
CA GLU A 227 -4.25 15.26 17.02
C GLU A 227 -5.36 14.54 16.24
N THR A 228 -5.30 14.58 14.91
CA THR A 228 -6.25 13.82 14.09
C THR A 228 -6.04 12.33 14.35
N PRO A 229 -7.11 11.55 14.64
CA PRO A 229 -6.99 10.11 14.86
C PRO A 229 -6.31 9.46 13.65
N GLY A 230 -5.30 8.63 13.91
CA GLY A 230 -4.55 7.94 12.86
C GLY A 230 -5.43 7.04 12.02
N ILE A 231 -5.20 7.02 10.71
CA ILE A 231 -5.93 6.18 9.76
C ILE A 231 -5.24 4.80 9.75
N PRO A 232 -5.93 3.69 10.05
CA PRO A 232 -5.30 2.36 10.05
C PRO A 232 -4.91 1.96 8.63
N GLY A 233 -3.68 1.46 8.45
CA GLY A 233 -3.13 1.05 7.16
C GLY A 233 -2.32 2.15 6.44
N ILE A 234 -2.02 1.90 5.16
CA ILE A 234 -1.24 2.78 4.29
C ILE A 234 -2.22 3.60 3.45
N VAL A 235 -2.15 4.92 3.57
CA VAL A 235 -3.05 5.81 2.83
C VAL A 235 -2.52 6.05 1.41
N TYR A 236 -3.40 5.96 0.41
CA TYR A 236 -3.08 6.15 -1.01
C TYR A 236 -4.24 6.79 -1.79
N ARG A 237 -4.00 7.18 -3.05
CA ARG A 237 -5.01 7.68 -3.99
C ARG A 237 -5.28 6.67 -5.10
N ASP A 238 -6.54 6.53 -5.49
CA ASP A 238 -6.92 5.69 -6.62
C ASP A 238 -6.44 6.31 -7.95
N PRO A 239 -6.15 5.49 -8.98
CA PRO A 239 -5.94 6.00 -10.32
C PRO A 239 -7.26 6.53 -10.90
N PHE A 240 -7.17 7.64 -11.62
CA PHE A 240 -8.25 8.34 -12.30
C PHE A 240 -7.85 8.59 -13.76
N ASN A 241 -8.72 8.22 -14.69
CA ASN A 241 -8.48 8.41 -16.12
C ASN A 241 -9.10 9.73 -16.58
N LEU A 242 -8.27 10.60 -17.13
CA LEU A 242 -8.65 11.89 -17.68
C LEU A 242 -8.65 11.82 -19.21
N LEU A 243 -9.71 12.33 -19.84
CA LEU A 243 -9.77 12.52 -21.29
C LEU A 243 -9.33 13.94 -21.64
N ILE A 244 -8.29 14.04 -22.44
CA ILE A 244 -7.75 15.33 -22.90
C ILE A 244 -8.03 15.46 -24.38
N LYS A 245 -8.85 16.46 -24.73
CA LYS A 245 -9.18 16.81 -26.11
C LYS A 245 -8.41 18.08 -26.48
N ILE A 246 -7.62 18.00 -27.55
CA ILE A 246 -6.82 19.11 -28.05
C ILE A 246 -7.30 19.42 -29.46
N GLU A 247 -7.87 20.61 -29.65
CA GLU A 247 -8.28 21.09 -30.97
C GLU A 247 -7.21 22.06 -31.48
N TYR A 248 -6.64 21.75 -32.64
CA TYR A 248 -5.74 22.64 -33.35
C TYR A 248 -6.47 23.28 -34.53
N LYS A 249 -6.48 24.61 -34.56
CA LYS A 249 -7.00 25.39 -35.69
C LYS A 249 -5.80 25.99 -36.44
N GLY A 250 -5.48 25.50 -37.62
CA GLY A 250 -4.40 26.10 -38.40
C GLY A 250 -4.71 27.56 -38.81
N LYS A 251 -3.66 28.29 -39.19
CA LYS A 251 -3.77 29.72 -39.54
C LYS A 251 -4.38 29.89 -40.94
N GLY A 252 -5.61 30.43 -41.00
CA GLY A 252 -6.35 30.74 -42.24
C GLY A 252 -7.83 30.35 -42.13
N ASP A 253 -8.70 30.95 -42.94
CA ASP A 253 -10.15 30.70 -42.90
C ASP A 253 -10.54 29.30 -43.43
N ASP A 254 -9.66 28.66 -44.21
CA ASP A 254 -9.88 27.35 -44.86
C ASP A 254 -9.14 26.17 -44.21
N VAL A 255 -8.54 26.34 -43.02
CA VAL A 255 -7.75 25.24 -42.42
C VAL A 255 -8.63 24.29 -41.61
N GLU A 256 -8.59 23.01 -41.99
CA GLU A 256 -9.26 21.90 -41.31
C GLU A 256 -8.86 21.84 -39.82
N ARG A 257 -9.87 21.73 -38.95
CA ARG A 257 -9.67 21.57 -37.51
C ARG A 257 -9.22 20.13 -37.24
N LYS A 258 -8.07 19.95 -36.58
CA LYS A 258 -7.62 18.64 -36.13
C LYS A 258 -7.93 18.47 -34.65
N LEU A 259 -8.64 17.40 -34.32
CA LEU A 259 -8.97 17.02 -32.95
C LEU A 259 -8.12 15.83 -32.52
N TYR A 260 -7.32 16.00 -31.48
CA TYR A 260 -6.56 14.94 -30.83
C TYR A 260 -7.24 14.57 -29.51
N SER A 261 -7.22 13.29 -29.16
CA SER A 261 -7.82 12.78 -27.92
C SER A 261 -6.88 11.80 -27.24
N PHE A 262 -6.56 12.06 -25.97
CA PHE A 262 -5.63 11.25 -25.18
C PHE A 262 -6.28 10.85 -23.86
N TRP A 263 -6.08 9.58 -23.48
CA TRP A 263 -6.41 9.11 -22.14
C TRP A 263 -5.16 9.14 -21.28
N VAL A 264 -5.24 9.79 -20.13
CA VAL A 264 -4.11 9.94 -19.21
C VAL A 264 -4.55 9.53 -17.81
N THR A 265 -3.81 8.63 -17.19
CA THR A 265 -4.07 8.20 -15.80
C THR A 265 -3.28 9.07 -14.83
N ILE A 266 -3.99 9.65 -13.86
CA ILE A 266 -3.46 10.49 -12.77
C ILE A 266 -4.08 10.05 -11.44
N PRO A 267 -3.54 10.41 -10.27
CA PRO A 267 -4.14 10.10 -8.98
C PRO A 267 -5.39 10.95 -8.74
N ASP A 268 -6.47 10.34 -8.27
CA ASP A 268 -7.68 11.05 -7.85
C ASP A 268 -7.42 11.84 -6.56
N ARG A 269 -7.48 13.17 -6.65
CA ARG A 269 -7.29 14.04 -5.49
C ARG A 269 -8.51 14.06 -4.56
N LYS A 270 -9.69 13.65 -5.04
CA LYS A 270 -10.95 13.64 -4.29
C LYS A 270 -11.08 12.39 -3.41
N THR A 271 -10.47 11.28 -3.80
CA THR A 271 -10.57 10.01 -3.08
C THR A 271 -9.25 9.63 -2.44
N VAL A 272 -9.32 9.37 -1.14
CA VAL A 272 -8.20 8.89 -0.34
C VAL A 272 -8.63 7.58 0.30
N ARG A 273 -7.89 6.51 0.03
CA ARG A 273 -8.15 5.16 0.56
C ARG A 273 -7.04 4.73 1.50
N SER A 274 -7.32 3.68 2.28
CA SER A 274 -6.31 3.02 3.09
C SER A 274 -6.21 1.54 2.72
N ALA A 275 -4.98 1.09 2.51
CA ALA A 275 -4.64 -0.32 2.35
C ALA A 275 -4.36 -0.91 3.74
N PRO A 276 -5.24 -1.78 4.27
CA PRO A 276 -5.15 -2.23 5.65
C PRO A 276 -4.02 -3.25 5.84
N VAL A 277 -3.09 -2.96 6.75
CA VAL A 277 -1.99 -3.86 7.09
C VAL A 277 -2.32 -4.56 8.41
N ASN A 278 -2.99 -5.71 8.34
CA ASN A 278 -3.50 -6.40 9.53
C ASN A 278 -2.69 -7.66 9.87
N ARG A 279 -2.45 -7.87 11.17
CA ARG A 279 -1.94 -9.15 11.70
C ARG A 279 -2.96 -10.26 11.53
N GLY A 280 -2.46 -11.49 11.43
CA GLY A 280 -3.27 -12.69 11.50
C GLY A 280 -3.25 -13.27 12.91
N VAL A 281 -4.39 -13.74 13.39
CA VAL A 281 -4.45 -14.46 14.66
C VAL A 281 -3.75 -15.80 14.47
N PHE A 282 -2.64 -16.02 15.18
CA PHE A 282 -1.83 -17.26 15.13
C PHE A 282 -1.31 -17.69 13.77
N VAL A 283 -1.20 -16.74 12.83
CA VAL A 283 -0.68 -17.04 11.51
C VAL A 283 0.28 -15.93 11.08
N THR A 284 1.37 -16.34 10.45
CA THR A 284 2.20 -15.42 9.67
C THR A 284 1.36 -14.86 8.52
N ARG A 285 1.42 -13.53 8.35
CA ARG A 285 0.86 -12.83 7.19
C ARG A 285 1.92 -11.99 6.53
N GLN A 286 1.94 -12.01 5.21
CA GLN A 286 2.75 -11.13 4.41
C GLN A 286 1.85 -10.30 3.48
N HIS A 287 1.94 -8.98 3.55
CA HIS A 287 1.29 -8.08 2.58
C HIS A 287 2.36 -7.39 1.76
N ASP A 288 2.20 -7.45 0.45
CA ASP A 288 3.07 -6.80 -0.52
C ASP A 288 2.25 -5.82 -1.36
N TYR A 289 2.47 -4.53 -1.12
CA TYR A 289 1.87 -3.43 -1.88
C TYR A 289 2.92 -2.84 -2.81
N THR A 290 2.60 -2.79 -4.10
CA THR A 290 3.44 -2.15 -5.11
C THR A 290 2.76 -0.85 -5.55
N PHE A 291 3.56 0.21 -5.61
CA PHE A 291 3.13 1.52 -6.03
C PHE A 291 3.93 1.96 -7.26
N SER A 292 3.24 2.57 -8.23
CA SER A 292 3.89 3.31 -9.30
C SER A 292 3.77 4.79 -8.98
N ASN A 293 4.87 5.41 -8.56
CA ASN A 293 4.95 6.82 -8.17
C ASN A 293 3.83 7.23 -7.19
N GLY A 294 3.66 6.47 -6.10
CA GLY A 294 2.66 6.72 -5.06
C GLY A 294 1.24 6.22 -5.33
N MET A 295 0.92 5.74 -6.54
CA MET A 295 -0.38 5.10 -6.83
C MET A 295 -0.30 3.59 -6.65
N LEU A 296 -1.24 3.00 -5.93
CA LEU A 296 -1.27 1.55 -5.71
C LEU A 296 -1.59 0.81 -7.02
N THR A 297 -0.69 -0.06 -7.47
CA THR A 297 -0.87 -0.85 -8.70
C THR A 297 -1.08 -2.33 -8.44
N LYS A 298 -0.55 -2.85 -7.33
CA LYS A 298 -0.68 -4.25 -6.96
C LYS A 298 -0.78 -4.40 -5.44
N SER A 299 -1.62 -5.33 -5.00
CA SER A 299 -1.74 -5.76 -3.60
C SER A 299 -1.74 -7.28 -3.58
N THR A 300 -0.76 -7.86 -2.90
CA THR A 300 -0.64 -9.31 -2.72
C THR A 300 -0.72 -9.60 -1.22
N LEU A 301 -1.47 -10.63 -0.86
CA LEU A 301 -1.61 -11.07 0.53
C LEU A 301 -1.34 -12.56 0.58
N ASP A 302 -0.18 -12.88 1.14
CA ASP A 302 0.28 -14.24 1.29
C ASP A 302 0.10 -14.72 2.73
N TYR A 303 -0.42 -15.93 2.84
CA TYR A 303 -0.57 -16.67 4.09
C TYR A 303 0.39 -17.86 4.03
N PRO A 304 1.71 -17.66 4.22
CA PRO A 304 2.65 -18.76 4.28
C PRO A 304 2.22 -19.66 5.43
N SER A 305 1.69 -20.82 5.08
CA SER A 305 0.82 -21.65 5.91
C SER A 305 1.47 -22.08 7.22
N GLU A 306 1.04 -21.51 8.35
CA GLU A 306 1.38 -21.98 9.71
C GLU A 306 0.33 -22.96 10.28
N ILE A 307 -0.83 -23.09 9.65
CA ILE A 307 -1.87 -24.04 10.08
C ILE A 307 -1.39 -25.50 9.99
N TYR A 308 -0.39 -25.81 9.15
CA TYR A 308 0.23 -27.13 9.15
C TYR A 308 1.01 -27.43 10.45
N GLY A 309 1.56 -26.39 11.10
CA GLY A 309 2.18 -26.52 12.41
C GLY A 309 1.12 -26.72 13.50
N LEU A 310 0.09 -25.87 13.55
CA LEU A 310 -0.89 -25.93 14.65
C LEU A 310 -1.79 -27.18 14.62
N ILE A 311 -2.14 -27.71 13.45
CA ILE A 311 -2.91 -28.98 13.33
C ILE A 311 -2.05 -30.20 13.72
N THR A 312 -0.72 -30.12 13.60
CA THR A 312 0.19 -31.18 14.08
C THR A 312 0.62 -30.99 15.54
N THR A 313 0.45 -29.79 16.09
CA THR A 313 0.76 -29.45 17.49
C THR A 313 -0.41 -29.64 18.48
N PRO A 314 -1.27 -30.68 18.34
CA PRO A 314 -1.97 -31.24 19.49
C PRO A 314 -1.70 -32.74 19.65
N LEU A 315 -0.53 -33.24 19.25
CA LEU A 315 -0.10 -34.58 19.65
C LEU A 315 1.18 -34.55 20.51
N SER A 316 2.18 -33.76 20.16
CA SER A 316 3.44 -33.70 20.93
C SER A 316 3.31 -33.00 22.28
N LEU A 317 2.53 -31.92 22.39
CA LEU A 317 2.27 -31.21 23.65
C LEU A 317 1.33 -31.99 24.58
N LEU A 318 0.35 -32.72 24.02
CA LEU A 318 -0.47 -33.66 24.79
C LEU A 318 0.35 -34.88 25.25
N ASN A 319 1.29 -35.36 24.43
CA ASN A 319 2.19 -36.45 24.82
C ASN A 319 3.23 -36.04 25.86
N GLY A 320 3.72 -34.80 25.86
CA GLY A 320 4.64 -34.30 26.90
C GLY A 320 3.99 -34.17 28.28
N VAL A 321 2.72 -33.74 28.34
CA VAL A 321 1.94 -33.69 29.59
C VAL A 321 1.43 -35.08 29.99
N ALA A 322 1.08 -35.94 29.03
CA ALA A 322 0.69 -37.31 29.30
C ALA A 322 1.87 -38.16 29.81
N GLN A 323 3.06 -38.10 29.19
CA GLN A 323 4.25 -38.89 29.61
C GLN A 323 4.78 -38.49 30.99
N ALA A 324 4.61 -37.23 31.40
CA ALA A 324 4.92 -36.80 32.77
C ALA A 324 3.94 -37.39 33.82
N ILE A 325 2.73 -37.80 33.39
CA ILE A 325 1.69 -38.40 34.23
C ILE A 325 1.69 -39.94 34.10
N THR A 326 2.08 -40.49 32.95
CA THR A 326 2.00 -41.92 32.60
C THR A 326 3.38 -42.57 32.46
N GLY A 327 4.35 -42.16 33.28
CA GLY A 327 5.63 -42.87 33.46
C GLY A 327 5.51 -44.33 33.96
N ARG A 328 4.37 -45.00 33.79
CA ARG A 328 4.19 -46.44 33.97
C ARG A 328 3.12 -46.97 32.99
N PHE A 329 3.56 -47.90 32.14
CA PHE A 329 2.81 -48.84 31.30
C PHE A 329 2.43 -48.41 29.87
N ASP A 330 3.12 -49.03 28.90
CA ASP A 330 2.67 -49.42 27.56
C ASP A 330 2.73 -48.44 26.37
N THR A 331 3.85 -47.74 26.16
CA THR A 331 4.21 -47.08 24.88
C THR A 331 5.36 -47.78 24.14
N ALA A 332 5.26 -49.08 23.91
CA ALA A 332 6.21 -49.80 23.04
C ALA A 332 5.58 -50.44 21.79
N LYS A 333 4.25 -50.53 21.71
CA LYS A 333 3.57 -51.20 20.57
C LYS A 333 2.91 -50.26 19.56
N GLU A 334 2.55 -49.05 19.95
CA GLU A 334 1.80 -48.12 19.08
C GLU A 334 2.69 -47.17 18.26
N SER A 335 3.93 -46.91 18.69
CA SER A 335 4.88 -46.08 17.92
C SER A 335 5.39 -46.79 16.66
N ALA A 336 5.49 -48.13 16.68
CA ALA A 336 5.91 -48.93 15.53
C ALA A 336 4.84 -48.97 14.40
N ALA A 337 3.55 -48.83 14.73
CA ALA A 337 2.48 -48.83 13.74
C ALA A 337 2.41 -47.51 12.94
N ASN A 338 2.73 -46.39 13.58
CA ASN A 338 2.71 -45.07 12.94
C ASN A 338 3.91 -44.85 12.01
N GLU A 339 5.05 -45.49 12.29
CA GLU A 339 6.23 -45.42 11.43
C GLU A 339 6.04 -46.23 10.12
N ALA A 340 5.34 -47.35 10.20
CA ALA A 340 4.98 -48.15 9.02
C ALA A 340 4.04 -47.39 8.06
N ALA A 341 3.05 -46.67 8.60
CA ALA A 341 2.12 -45.87 7.80
C ALA A 341 2.81 -44.68 7.11
N TYR A 342 3.76 -44.04 7.80
CA TYR A 342 4.54 -42.93 7.23
C TYR A 342 5.46 -43.38 6.08
N LEU A 343 6.10 -44.54 6.23
CA LEU A 343 6.96 -45.11 5.19
C LEU A 343 6.17 -45.54 3.94
N ASP A 344 4.93 -46.01 4.10
CA ASP A 344 4.06 -46.38 2.99
C ASP A 344 3.60 -45.16 2.18
N ALA A 345 3.19 -44.09 2.86
CA ALA A 345 2.84 -42.82 2.22
C ALA A 345 4.02 -42.21 1.43
N ARG A 346 5.25 -42.35 1.95
CA ARG A 346 6.46 -41.89 1.26
C ARG A 346 6.80 -42.70 0.01
N ARG A 347 6.51 -44.01 0.02
CA ARG A 347 6.66 -44.87 -1.18
C ARG A 347 5.67 -44.49 -2.27
N GLN A 348 4.40 -44.28 -1.92
CA GLN A 348 3.36 -43.89 -2.88
C GLN A 348 3.68 -42.55 -3.58
N LEU A 349 4.26 -41.58 -2.85
CA LEU A 349 4.70 -40.30 -3.44
C LEU A 349 5.87 -40.46 -4.42
N LEU A 350 6.81 -41.36 -4.13
CA LEU A 350 7.94 -41.63 -5.01
C LEU A 350 7.52 -42.37 -6.28
N GLU A 351 6.60 -43.32 -6.18
CA GLU A 351 6.03 -44.02 -7.34
C GLU A 351 5.21 -43.09 -8.22
N ALA A 352 4.36 -42.24 -7.63
CA ALA A 352 3.62 -41.23 -8.36
C ALA A 352 4.54 -40.27 -9.11
N ARG A 353 5.66 -39.87 -8.49
CA ARG A 353 6.67 -39.00 -9.11
C ARG A 353 7.36 -39.71 -10.29
N LYS A 354 7.75 -40.97 -10.12
CA LYS A 354 8.39 -41.76 -11.18
C LYS A 354 7.46 -41.95 -12.37
N ASN A 355 6.19 -42.27 -12.14
CA ASN A 355 5.19 -42.38 -13.20
C ASN A 355 5.01 -41.05 -13.96
N LEU A 356 5.08 -39.91 -13.27
CA LEU A 356 4.99 -38.58 -13.88
C LEU A 356 6.22 -38.27 -14.75
N GLU A 357 7.41 -38.72 -14.35
CA GLU A 357 8.63 -38.60 -15.15
C GLU A 357 8.63 -39.53 -16.37
N ASP A 358 8.08 -40.74 -16.24
CA ASP A 358 7.93 -41.69 -17.35
C ASP A 358 6.88 -41.21 -18.37
N MET A 359 5.82 -40.52 -17.92
CA MET A 359 4.83 -39.89 -18.82
C MET A 359 5.38 -38.66 -19.57
N LYS A 360 6.52 -38.12 -19.16
CA LYS A 360 7.17 -36.96 -19.81
C LYS A 360 8.19 -37.37 -20.88
N LYS A 361 8.49 -38.66 -21.02
CA LYS A 361 9.31 -39.22 -22.10
C LYS A 361 8.41 -39.85 -23.15
#